data_AF-A0A176VR45-F1
#
_entry.id   AF-A0A176VR45-F1
#
_cell.length_a   1.000
_cell.length_b   1.000
_cell.length_c   1.000
_cell.angle_alpha   90.00
_cell.angle_beta   90.00
_cell.angle_gamma   90.00
#
_symmetry.space_group_name_H-M   'P 1'
#
loop_
_entity.id
_entity.type
_entity.pdbx_description
1 polymer ?
#
loop_
_entity_poly.entity_id
_entity_poly.type
_entity_poly.pdbx_seq_one_letter_code
_entity_poly.pdbx_strand_id
1 'polypeptide(L)'
;MVDIVEKKRGPSPPKGPAIGRGSPGSGIGIDEVSANRIWKEHCSKVEAMISMPGDFQFNPLTMYAITEKPTNFIPSTLVSKSEYDNAQEYVERYSMIKTMEKTPPEKFDLPQTTSQDYGWESHPLVERNPLFNYDNNSCEITQFAANYFALMHTTPFSKKKPIVDLLKSLKMPPKKPGAVVAKEPPAKS
;
A
#
# COMPACT_ATOMS: atom_id res chain seq x y z
N MET A 1 15.43 23.70 -62.06
CA MET A 1 16.67 22.97 -62.39
C MET A 1 17.50 23.00 -61.12
N VAL A 2 17.44 21.92 -60.34
CA VAL A 2 18.09 21.86 -59.02
C VAL A 2 18.99 20.63 -59.04
N ASP A 3 20.29 20.87 -58.92
CA ASP A 3 21.35 19.92 -59.20
C ASP A 3 21.42 18.80 -58.15
N ILE A 4 21.51 17.56 -58.63
CA ILE A 4 21.77 16.36 -57.84
C ILE A 4 23.28 16.30 -57.60
N VAL A 5 23.71 16.60 -56.38
CA VAL A 5 25.13 16.48 -55.98
C VAL A 5 25.41 15.02 -55.60
N GLU A 6 26.04 14.28 -56.51
CA GLU A 6 26.56 12.93 -56.29
C GLU A 6 27.66 12.93 -55.22
N LYS A 7 27.41 12.23 -54.10
CA LYS A 7 28.38 12.00 -53.04
C LYS A 7 29.35 10.89 -53.45
N LYS A 8 30.49 11.26 -54.03
CA LYS A 8 31.61 10.33 -54.33
C LYS A 8 32.08 9.64 -53.04
N ARG A 9 32.02 8.30 -53.00
CA ARG A 9 32.62 7.49 -51.92
C ARG A 9 34.15 7.51 -52.09
N GLY A 10 34.85 7.98 -51.06
CA GLY A 10 36.32 7.98 -51.02
C GLY A 10 36.90 6.56 -50.93
N PRO A 11 38.20 6.39 -51.24
CA PRO A 11 38.86 5.09 -51.27
C PRO A 11 39.00 4.52 -49.86
N SER A 12 38.75 3.21 -49.74
CA SER A 12 38.90 2.45 -48.50
C SER A 12 40.35 2.46 -47.99
N PRO A 13 40.59 2.50 -46.66
CA PRO A 13 41.93 2.53 -46.10
C PRO A 13 42.69 1.20 -46.34
N PRO A 14 44.03 1.23 -46.39
CA PRO A 14 44.86 0.06 -46.66
C PRO A 14 44.73 -0.98 -45.54
N LYS A 15 44.65 -2.25 -45.94
CA LYS A 15 44.69 -3.39 -45.00
C LYS A 15 46.04 -3.40 -44.28
N GLY A 16 46.02 -3.23 -42.96
CA GLY A 16 47.19 -3.38 -42.10
C GLY A 16 47.79 -4.79 -42.13
N PRO A 17 49.01 -4.98 -41.59
CA PRO A 17 49.76 -6.21 -41.74
C PRO A 17 49.05 -7.38 -41.03
N ALA A 18 49.08 -8.54 -41.68
CA ALA A 18 48.57 -9.79 -41.15
C ALA A 18 49.43 -10.24 -39.95
N ILE A 19 48.97 -9.92 -38.74
CA ILE A 19 49.57 -10.44 -37.50
C ILE A 19 49.16 -11.91 -37.38
N GLY A 20 50.17 -12.77 -37.35
CA GLY A 20 50.04 -14.22 -37.41
C GLY A 20 49.18 -14.81 -36.30
N ARG A 21 48.44 -15.87 -36.65
CA ARG A 21 47.78 -16.73 -35.67
C ARG A 21 48.84 -17.59 -34.98
N GLY A 22 49.25 -17.17 -33.78
CA GLY A 22 49.88 -18.06 -32.82
C GLY A 22 48.87 -19.11 -32.31
N SER A 23 49.31 -20.36 -32.22
CA SER A 23 48.56 -21.54 -31.77
C SER A 23 48.34 -21.56 -30.24
N PRO A 24 47.44 -22.41 -29.72
CA PRO A 24 46.72 -22.25 -28.46
C PRO A 24 47.51 -22.71 -27.24
N GLY A 25 47.28 -22.08 -26.09
CA GLY A 25 47.74 -22.61 -24.81
C GLY A 25 47.50 -21.68 -23.63
N SER A 26 46.88 -22.24 -22.58
CA SER A 26 46.65 -21.70 -21.23
C SER A 26 45.42 -20.80 -21.06
N GLY A 27 44.63 -21.12 -20.03
CA GLY A 27 43.32 -20.54 -19.78
C GLY A 27 43.34 -19.21 -19.02
N ILE A 28 42.14 -18.64 -18.91
CA ILE A 28 41.71 -17.65 -17.91
C ILE A 28 42.57 -16.38 -17.89
N GLY A 29 42.31 -15.50 -18.85
CA GLY A 29 42.84 -14.15 -18.86
C GLY A 29 42.63 -13.54 -20.23
N ILE A 30 41.83 -12.48 -20.32
CA ILE A 30 41.76 -11.65 -21.52
C ILE A 30 43.17 -11.08 -21.73
N ASP A 31 43.74 -11.28 -22.92
CA ASP A 31 45.05 -10.71 -23.28
C ASP A 31 45.05 -9.19 -23.00
N GLU A 32 46.11 -8.67 -22.39
CA GLU A 32 46.17 -7.28 -21.95
C GLU A 32 45.92 -6.30 -23.10
N VAL A 33 46.38 -6.64 -24.32
CA VAL A 33 46.14 -5.84 -25.53
C VAL A 33 44.65 -5.82 -25.88
N SER A 34 43.97 -6.97 -25.74
CA SER A 34 42.54 -7.07 -25.98
C SER A 34 41.70 -6.38 -24.88
N ALA A 35 42.13 -6.44 -23.62
CA ALA A 35 41.51 -5.70 -22.52
C ALA A 35 41.62 -4.18 -22.72
N ASN A 36 42.80 -3.70 -23.12
CA ASN A 36 43.04 -2.29 -23.43
C ASN A 36 42.21 -1.80 -24.62
N ARG A 37 41.98 -2.66 -25.62
CA ARG A 37 41.10 -2.35 -26.76
C ARG A 37 39.65 -2.20 -26.33
N ILE A 38 39.14 -3.13 -25.50
CA ILE A 38 37.78 -3.07 -24.95
C ILE A 38 37.61 -1.80 -24.11
N TRP A 39 38.61 -1.48 -23.28
CA TRP A 39 38.60 -0.26 -22.46
C TRP A 39 38.56 1.00 -23.31
N LYS A 40 39.37 1.07 -24.38
CA LYS A 40 39.36 2.20 -25.31
C LYS A 40 38.00 2.39 -26.00
N GLU A 41 37.36 1.29 -26.44
CA GLU A 41 36.01 1.34 -27.01
C GLU A 41 34.98 1.84 -25.98
N HIS A 42 35.10 1.41 -24.72
CA HIS A 42 34.23 1.88 -23.64
C HIS A 42 34.40 3.38 -23.39
N CYS A 43 35.64 3.86 -23.24
CA CYS A 43 35.93 5.29 -23.07
C CYS A 43 35.39 6.13 -24.24
N SER A 44 35.58 5.67 -25.49
CA SER A 44 35.07 6.38 -26.67
C SER A 44 33.55 6.49 -26.71
N LYS A 45 32.82 5.44 -26.26
CA LYS A 45 31.35 5.47 -26.15
C LYS A 45 30.88 6.43 -25.06
N VAL A 46 31.54 6.41 -23.91
CA VAL A 46 31.23 7.31 -22.79
C VAL A 46 31.46 8.76 -23.19
N GLU A 47 32.58 9.06 -23.85
CA GLU A 47 32.90 10.40 -24.34
C GLU A 47 31.87 10.90 -25.39
N ALA A 48 31.45 10.04 -26.32
CA ALA A 48 30.39 10.37 -27.27
C ALA A 48 29.03 10.63 -26.60
N MET A 49 28.74 9.94 -25.49
CA MET A 49 27.50 10.11 -24.72
C MET A 49 27.55 11.36 -23.83
N ILE A 50 28.73 11.70 -23.29
CA ILE A 50 28.98 12.94 -22.54
C ILE A 50 28.97 14.15 -23.49
N SER A 51 29.43 13.99 -24.73
CA SER A 51 29.44 15.02 -25.78
C SER A 51 28.03 15.36 -26.35
N MET A 52 26.96 14.94 -25.67
CA MET A 52 25.61 15.51 -25.85
C MET A 52 25.26 16.51 -24.73
N PRO A 53 26.03 17.59 -24.46
CA PRO A 53 25.53 18.72 -23.69
C PRO A 53 24.76 19.63 -24.66
N GLY A 54 23.62 19.16 -25.13
CA GLY A 54 22.62 20.05 -25.71
C GLY A 54 21.64 20.39 -24.60
N ASP A 55 21.34 21.68 -24.40
CA ASP A 55 20.11 22.10 -23.74
C ASP A 55 18.98 21.23 -24.31
N PHE A 56 18.13 20.65 -23.46
CA PHE A 56 17.04 19.78 -23.88
C PHE A 56 16.22 20.47 -24.99
N GLN A 57 16.57 20.22 -26.26
CA GLN A 57 15.87 20.76 -27.40
C GLN A 57 14.67 19.87 -27.62
N PHE A 58 13.59 20.21 -26.94
CA PHE A 58 12.29 19.65 -27.20
C PHE A 58 11.94 19.96 -28.66
N ASN A 59 11.76 18.91 -29.47
CA ASN A 59 11.24 19.08 -30.81
C ASN A 59 9.72 19.30 -30.71
N PRO A 60 9.21 20.52 -30.95
CA PRO A 60 7.81 20.85 -30.76
C PRO A 60 6.89 20.10 -31.75
N LEU A 61 7.44 19.55 -32.84
CA LEU A 61 6.69 18.79 -33.84
C LEU A 61 6.45 17.33 -33.40
N THR A 62 7.27 16.80 -32.50
CA THR A 62 7.19 15.40 -32.03
C THR A 62 6.63 15.28 -30.61
N MET A 63 6.35 16.39 -29.95
CA MET A 63 5.74 16.39 -28.62
C MET A 63 4.22 16.22 -28.72
N TYR A 64 3.69 15.25 -27.99
CA TYR A 64 2.26 15.16 -27.71
C TYR A 64 1.94 16.07 -26.52
N ALA A 65 1.08 17.07 -26.75
CA ALA A 65 0.54 17.88 -25.66
C ALA A 65 -0.41 17.00 -24.82
N ILE A 66 0.05 16.60 -23.63
CA ILE A 66 -0.84 15.97 -22.66
C ILE A 66 -1.74 17.08 -22.13
N THR A 67 -3.00 17.08 -22.56
CA THR A 67 -4.01 17.99 -22.02
C THR A 67 -4.14 17.74 -20.52
N GLU A 68 -4.32 18.80 -19.74
CA GLU A 68 -4.56 18.67 -18.31
C GLU A 68 -5.74 17.73 -18.01
N LYS A 69 -5.75 17.15 -16.81
CA LYS A 69 -6.86 16.31 -16.38
C LYS A 69 -8.17 17.10 -16.58
N PRO A 70 -9.22 16.54 -17.18
CA PRO A 70 -10.49 17.25 -17.44
C PRO A 70 -11.19 17.76 -16.17
N THR A 71 -10.67 17.40 -14.99
CA THR A 71 -11.12 17.85 -13.68
C THR A 71 -10.43 19.15 -13.21
N ASN A 72 -9.45 19.68 -13.96
CA ASN A 72 -8.77 20.89 -13.57
C ASN A 72 -9.68 22.10 -13.83
N PHE A 73 -10.56 22.39 -12.87
CA PHE A 73 -11.39 23.57 -12.87
C PHE A 73 -10.56 24.72 -12.30
N ILE A 74 -10.09 25.61 -13.17
CA ILE A 74 -9.56 26.89 -12.76
C ILE A 74 -10.77 27.82 -12.59
N PRO A 75 -11.19 28.15 -11.35
CA PRO A 75 -12.31 29.08 -11.18
C PRO A 75 -11.92 30.42 -11.76
N SER A 76 -12.59 30.83 -12.85
CA SER A 76 -12.37 32.11 -13.51
C SER A 76 -12.89 33.29 -12.68
N THR A 77 -13.73 33.01 -11.68
CA THR A 77 -14.30 33.99 -10.76
C THR A 77 -13.64 33.87 -9.39
N LEU A 78 -12.99 34.94 -8.95
CA LEU A 78 -12.52 35.08 -7.57
C LEU A 78 -13.76 35.22 -6.68
N VAL A 79 -14.02 34.20 -5.86
CA VAL A 79 -15.15 34.19 -4.92
C VAL A 79 -14.88 35.23 -3.83
N SER A 80 -15.84 36.11 -3.57
CA SER A 80 -15.71 37.08 -2.48
C SER A 80 -15.73 36.36 -1.14
N LYS A 81 -15.07 36.93 -0.12
CA LYS A 81 -15.01 36.31 1.22
C LYS A 81 -16.41 36.05 1.80
N SER A 82 -17.35 36.98 1.58
CA SER A 82 -18.75 36.82 2.00
C SER A 82 -19.46 35.64 1.32
N GLU A 83 -19.20 35.39 0.04
CA GLU A 83 -19.79 34.25 -0.67
C GLU A 83 -19.18 32.93 -0.20
N TYR A 84 -17.87 32.93 0.11
CA TYR A 84 -17.20 31.76 0.68
C TYR A 84 -17.77 31.41 2.06
N ASP A 85 -17.93 32.40 2.93
CA ASP A 85 -18.47 32.20 4.28
C ASP A 85 -19.92 31.68 4.22
N ASN A 86 -20.76 32.25 3.34
CA ASN A 86 -22.13 31.77 3.11
C ASN A 86 -22.17 30.33 2.56
N ALA A 87 -21.27 29.99 1.64
CA ALA A 87 -21.18 28.65 1.07
C ALA A 87 -20.71 27.63 2.11
N GLN A 88 -19.76 28.01 2.97
CA GLN A 88 -19.33 27.20 4.11
C GLN A 88 -20.51 26.95 5.06
N GLU A 89 -21.22 28.00 5.49
CA GLU A 89 -22.36 27.83 6.39
C GLU A 89 -23.44 26.92 5.79
N TYR A 90 -23.71 27.07 4.49
CA TYR A 90 -24.64 26.20 3.77
C TYR A 90 -24.16 24.74 3.78
N VAL A 91 -22.90 24.50 3.43
CA VAL A 91 -22.33 23.15 3.45
C VAL A 91 -22.39 22.56 4.86
N GLU A 92 -22.05 23.33 5.89
CA GLU A 92 -22.09 22.84 7.27
C GLU A 92 -23.51 22.49 7.71
N ARG A 93 -24.48 23.33 7.40
CA ARG A 93 -25.90 23.13 7.72
C ARG A 93 -26.48 21.88 7.06
N TYR A 94 -26.12 21.63 5.80
CA TYR A 94 -26.66 20.52 5.01
C TYR A 94 -25.71 19.32 4.90
N SER A 95 -24.54 19.38 5.54
CA SER A 95 -23.58 18.28 5.52
C SER A 95 -24.17 17.07 6.25
N MET A 96 -24.55 16.06 5.47
CA MET A 96 -24.99 14.78 6.01
C MET A 96 -23.93 14.13 6.90
N ILE A 97 -22.66 14.47 6.70
CA ILE A 97 -21.52 13.95 7.45
C ILE A 97 -21.64 14.25 8.95
N LYS A 98 -21.99 15.48 9.35
CA LYS A 98 -22.15 15.85 10.77
C LYS A 98 -23.37 15.16 11.41
N THR A 99 -24.38 14.87 10.59
CA THR A 99 -25.59 14.19 11.03
C THR A 99 -25.41 12.68 11.06
N MET A 100 -24.49 12.10 10.30
CA MET A 100 -24.32 10.64 10.19
C MET A 100 -24.00 9.96 11.52
N GLU A 101 -23.18 10.56 12.37
CA GLU A 101 -22.74 9.98 13.65
C GLU A 101 -23.80 10.05 14.76
N LYS A 102 -24.82 10.90 14.62
CA LYS A 102 -25.87 11.07 15.63
C LYS A 102 -26.76 9.84 15.77
N THR A 103 -27.30 9.59 16.95
CA THR A 103 -28.27 8.51 17.14
C THR A 103 -29.64 8.88 16.53
N PRO A 104 -30.51 7.91 16.17
CA PRO A 104 -31.81 8.22 15.57
C PRO A 104 -32.68 9.22 16.37
N PRO A 105 -32.77 9.14 17.71
CA PRO A 105 -33.51 10.14 18.51
C PRO A 105 -32.90 11.55 18.48
N GLU A 106 -31.61 11.67 18.22
CA GLU A 106 -30.94 12.98 18.04
C GLU A 106 -31.12 13.54 16.61
N LYS A 107 -31.45 12.68 15.65
CA LYS A 107 -31.62 13.03 14.24
C LYS A 107 -33.05 13.46 13.92
N PHE A 108 -34.03 12.84 14.57
CA PHE A 108 -35.44 13.02 14.26
C PHE A 108 -36.24 13.25 15.55
N ASP A 109 -37.28 14.07 15.48
CA ASP A 109 -38.13 14.36 16.64
C ASP A 109 -39.02 13.15 17.01
N LEU A 110 -39.34 12.30 16.03
CA LEU A 110 -40.25 11.17 16.16
C LEU A 110 -39.69 9.95 15.40
N PRO A 111 -39.99 8.72 15.84
CA PRO A 111 -39.58 7.51 15.14
C PRO A 111 -40.23 7.47 13.76
N GLN A 112 -39.44 7.20 12.72
CA GLN A 112 -39.94 7.13 11.35
C GLN A 112 -40.45 5.73 11.00
N THR A 113 -39.96 4.69 11.69
CA THR A 113 -40.36 3.31 11.48
C THR A 113 -40.82 2.66 12.78
N THR A 114 -41.67 1.64 12.67
CA THR A 114 -42.13 0.86 13.83
C THR A 114 -41.00 0.17 14.56
N SER A 115 -39.92 -0.20 13.86
CA SER A 115 -38.72 -0.76 14.48
C SER A 115 -37.92 0.27 15.30
N GLN A 116 -37.99 1.56 14.94
CA GLN A 116 -37.34 2.64 15.68
C GLN A 116 -38.11 3.03 16.93
N ASP A 117 -39.44 2.83 16.92
CA ASP A 117 -40.31 3.08 18.08
C ASP A 117 -39.84 2.27 19.30
N TYR A 118 -39.40 1.02 19.07
CA TYR A 118 -38.78 0.21 20.11
C TYR A 118 -37.42 0.78 20.54
N GLY A 119 -37.38 1.35 21.75
CA GLY A 119 -36.17 1.92 22.33
C GLY A 119 -35.89 3.37 21.94
N TRP A 120 -36.87 4.06 21.32
CA TRP A 120 -36.79 5.49 21.03
C TRP A 120 -36.52 6.30 22.31
N GLU A 121 -37.28 6.01 23.36
CA GLU A 121 -37.07 6.50 24.72
C GLU A 121 -36.36 5.42 25.56
N SER A 122 -35.08 5.18 25.26
CA SER A 122 -34.28 4.18 25.97
C SER A 122 -33.75 4.66 27.33
N HIS A 123 -33.73 5.97 27.55
CA HIS A 123 -33.35 6.53 28.84
C HIS A 123 -34.50 6.40 29.84
N PRO A 124 -34.25 5.83 31.02
CA PRO A 124 -35.30 5.71 32.03
C PRO A 124 -35.72 7.11 32.49
N LEU A 125 -37.03 7.38 32.49
CA LEU A 125 -37.60 8.65 32.98
C LEU A 125 -37.27 8.92 34.47
N VAL A 126 -36.96 7.86 35.21
CA VAL A 126 -36.62 7.91 36.63
C VAL A 126 -35.23 7.33 36.80
N GLU A 127 -34.34 8.11 37.41
CA GLU A 127 -33.00 7.64 37.78
C GLU A 127 -33.08 6.42 38.70
N ARG A 128 -32.18 5.45 38.49
CA ARG A 128 -32.13 4.26 39.34
C ARG A 128 -31.81 4.67 40.78
N ASN A 129 -32.68 4.29 41.72
CA ASN A 129 -32.44 4.54 43.13
C ASN A 129 -31.31 3.64 43.64
N PRO A 130 -30.20 4.19 44.18
CA PRO A 130 -29.06 3.40 44.65
C PRO A 130 -29.42 2.46 45.81
N LEU A 131 -30.46 2.77 46.59
CA LEU A 131 -30.89 1.93 47.71
C LEU A 131 -31.53 0.60 47.28
N PHE A 132 -32.08 0.56 46.06
CA PHE A 132 -32.75 -0.60 45.49
C PHE A 132 -31.98 -1.18 44.30
N ASN A 133 -30.78 -0.66 44.02
CA ASN A 133 -29.93 -1.15 42.96
C ASN A 133 -28.97 -2.22 43.49
N TYR A 134 -29.33 -3.48 43.29
CA TYR A 134 -28.53 -4.64 43.71
C TYR A 134 -27.72 -5.17 42.53
N ASP A 135 -26.74 -4.40 42.10
CA ASP A 135 -25.83 -4.83 41.04
C ASP A 135 -25.01 -6.04 41.52
N ASN A 136 -24.81 -7.00 40.62
CA ASN A 136 -23.93 -8.15 40.86
C ASN A 136 -22.47 -7.69 40.79
N ASN A 137 -22.01 -6.99 41.82
CA ASN A 137 -20.63 -6.57 41.95
C ASN A 137 -19.71 -7.80 42.09
N SER A 138 -18.53 -7.73 41.47
CA SER A 138 -17.53 -8.79 41.61
C SER A 138 -16.98 -8.78 43.04
N CYS A 139 -17.05 -9.91 43.72
CA CYS A 139 -16.38 -10.08 45.02
C CYS A 139 -14.88 -10.31 44.82
N GLU A 140 -14.09 -10.12 45.89
CA GLU A 140 -12.62 -10.29 45.87
C GLU A 140 -12.18 -11.64 45.29
N ILE A 141 -12.92 -12.71 45.59
CA ILE A 141 -12.63 -14.06 45.10
C ILE A 141 -12.82 -14.14 43.58
N THR A 142 -13.90 -13.56 43.06
CA THR A 142 -14.18 -13.52 41.62
C THR A 142 -13.15 -12.64 40.89
N GLN A 143 -12.76 -11.52 41.49
CA GLN A 143 -11.69 -10.66 40.96
C GLN A 143 -10.35 -11.39 40.94
N PHE A 144 -10.01 -12.10 42.02
CA PHE A 144 -8.81 -12.92 42.09
C PHE A 144 -8.81 -14.01 41.01
N ALA A 145 -9.92 -14.73 40.83
CA ALA A 145 -10.04 -15.75 39.82
C ALA A 145 -9.88 -15.19 38.39
N ALA A 146 -10.46 -14.01 38.12
CA ALA A 146 -10.32 -13.31 36.85
C ALA A 146 -8.86 -12.89 36.58
N ASN A 147 -8.21 -12.28 37.57
CA ASN A 147 -6.81 -11.86 37.48
C ASN A 147 -5.87 -13.06 37.30
N TYR A 148 -6.13 -14.15 38.04
CA TYR A 148 -5.36 -15.38 37.92
C TYR A 148 -5.49 -15.99 36.52
N PHE A 149 -6.70 -16.01 35.96
CA PHE A 149 -6.93 -16.49 34.60
C PHE A 149 -6.25 -15.61 33.55
N ALA A 150 -6.26 -14.28 33.74
CA ALA A 150 -5.59 -13.35 32.83
C ALA A 150 -4.05 -13.58 32.80
N LEU A 151 -3.44 -13.86 33.95
CA LEU A 151 -1.99 -14.07 34.07
C LEU A 151 -1.53 -15.48 33.68
N MET A 152 -2.28 -16.50 34.11
CA MET A 152 -1.86 -17.90 34.03
C MET A 152 -2.58 -18.69 32.94
N HIS A 153 -3.57 -18.07 32.26
CA HIS A 153 -4.46 -18.69 31.28
C HIS A 153 -5.08 -20.03 31.74
N THR A 154 -5.21 -20.17 33.06
CA THR A 154 -5.74 -21.35 33.72
C THR A 154 -6.50 -20.92 34.96
N THR A 155 -7.43 -21.74 35.43
CA THR A 155 -8.21 -21.39 36.62
C THR A 155 -7.42 -21.75 37.89
N PRO A 156 -7.59 -21.03 39.01
CA PRO A 156 -6.87 -21.35 40.25
C PRO A 156 -7.20 -22.74 40.80
N PHE A 157 -8.30 -23.34 40.35
CA PHE A 157 -8.74 -24.69 40.73
C PHE A 157 -8.35 -25.77 39.71
N SER A 158 -7.65 -25.41 38.63
CA SER A 158 -7.20 -26.37 37.64
C SER A 158 -6.18 -27.32 38.27
N LYS A 159 -6.53 -28.60 38.36
CA LYS A 159 -5.62 -29.66 38.83
C LYS A 159 -4.35 -29.62 37.98
N LYS A 160 -3.19 -29.52 38.63
CA LYS A 160 -1.90 -29.73 37.96
C LYS A 160 -1.95 -31.10 37.30
N LYS A 161 -1.94 -31.16 35.97
CA LYS A 161 -1.80 -32.44 35.26
C LYS A 161 -0.51 -33.06 35.77
N PRO A 162 -0.49 -34.36 36.13
CA PRO A 162 0.75 -35.01 36.47
C PRO A 162 1.74 -34.81 35.31
N ILE A 163 3.02 -34.59 35.61
CA ILE A 163 4.05 -34.25 34.62
C ILE A 163 4.04 -35.22 33.42
N VAL A 164 3.68 -36.48 33.68
CA VAL A 164 3.53 -37.55 32.69
C VAL A 164 2.50 -37.22 31.58
N ASP A 165 1.39 -36.57 31.92
CA ASP A 165 0.34 -36.19 30.97
C ASP A 165 0.70 -34.90 30.21
N LEU A 166 1.46 -34.01 30.85
CA LEU A 166 1.96 -32.79 30.24
C LEU A 166 3.02 -33.12 29.16
N LEU A 167 3.92 -34.07 29.47
CA LEU A 167 4.90 -34.62 28.51
C LEU A 167 4.25 -35.39 27.35
N LYS A 168 3.10 -36.06 27.58
CA LYS A 168 2.31 -36.66 26.50
C LYS A 168 1.70 -35.61 25.57
N SER A 169 1.21 -34.49 26.12
CA SER A 169 0.62 -33.40 25.32
C SER A 169 1.65 -32.53 24.57
N LEU A 170 2.89 -32.46 25.07
CA LEU A 170 4.02 -31.79 24.42
C LEU A 170 4.69 -32.65 23.34
N LYS A 171 4.46 -33.97 23.33
CA LYS A 171 4.79 -34.83 22.19
C LYS A 171 3.81 -34.51 21.07
N MET A 172 4.16 -33.49 20.27
CA MET A 172 3.49 -33.17 19.03
C MET A 172 3.26 -34.45 18.22
N PRO A 173 2.05 -34.70 17.67
CA PRO A 173 1.89 -35.79 16.73
C PRO A 173 2.79 -35.54 15.50
N PRO A 174 3.36 -36.58 14.88
CA PRO A 174 4.13 -36.41 13.66
C PRO A 174 3.25 -35.72 12.61
N LYS A 175 3.76 -34.63 12.05
CA LYS A 175 3.17 -33.90 10.93
C LYS A 175 2.92 -34.92 9.80
N LYS A 176 1.67 -35.34 9.59
CA LYS A 176 1.32 -36.23 8.48
C LYS A 176 1.69 -35.51 7.17
N PRO A 177 2.48 -36.12 6.28
CA PRO A 177 2.73 -35.54 4.97
C PRO A 177 1.45 -35.62 4.12
N GLY A 178 1.00 -34.47 3.64
CA GLY A 178 0.17 -34.30 2.44
C GLY A 178 -1.16 -35.03 2.37
N ALA A 179 -2.25 -34.36 2.77
CA ALA A 179 -3.54 -34.56 2.14
C ALA A 179 -3.97 -33.19 1.56
N VAL A 180 -3.89 -33.08 0.24
CA VAL A 180 -4.44 -31.96 -0.53
C VAL A 180 -5.96 -32.05 -0.39
N VAL A 181 -6.55 -31.14 0.39
CA VAL A 181 -8.00 -30.93 0.41
C VAL A 181 -8.29 -29.64 -0.34
N ALA A 182 -9.14 -29.77 -1.35
CA ALA A 182 -9.50 -28.75 -2.31
C ALA A 182 -10.05 -27.48 -1.64
N LYS A 183 -9.65 -26.32 -2.16
CA LYS A 183 -10.30 -25.03 -1.90
C LYS A 183 -11.68 -25.03 -2.58
N GLU A 184 -12.74 -24.93 -1.80
CA GLU A 184 -13.98 -24.33 -2.29
C GLU A 184 -13.98 -22.82 -2.01
N PRO A 185 -14.44 -21.97 -2.95
CA PRO A 185 -14.44 -20.53 -2.79
C PRO A 185 -15.60 -20.03 -1.92
N PRO A 186 -15.44 -18.89 -1.22
CA PRO A 186 -16.47 -18.35 -0.34
C PRO A 186 -17.65 -17.78 -1.13
N ALA A 187 -18.85 -18.19 -0.72
CA ALA A 187 -20.11 -17.58 -1.14
C ALA A 187 -20.19 -16.13 -0.65
N LYS A 188 -20.54 -15.23 -1.56
CA LYS A 188 -20.93 -13.85 -1.27
C LYS A 188 -22.39 -13.84 -0.83
N SER A 189 -22.66 -13.27 0.35
CA SER A 189 -23.85 -12.43 0.62
C SER A 189 -23.61 -11.67 1.91
#